data_AF-A0A1Q8BMK0-F1
#
_entry.id   AF-A0A1Q8BMK0-F1
#
_cell.length_a   1.000
_cell.length_b   1.000
_cell.length_c   1.000
_cell.angle_alpha   90.00
_cell.angle_beta   90.00
_cell.angle_gamma   90.00
#
_symmetry.space_group_name_H-M   'P 1'
#
loop_
_entity.id
_entity.type
_entity.pdbx_description
1 polymer ?
#
loop_
_entity_poly.entity_id
_entity_poly.type
_entity_poly.pdbx_seq_one_letter_code
_entity_poly.pdbx_strand_id
1 'polypeptide(L)'
;MRKYAEGELPPDRSFYFRGAEKKLNLRAQNLKAFGQLAEGVDDATWLHHLRRGDYSRWFRDGIKDEELAREAESIQQDESLSPQESRERIRAAIDKRYTLPAGGPDAH
;
A
#
# COMPACT_ATOMS: atom_id res chain seq x y z
N MET A 1 11.97 9.19 -6.87
CA MET A 1 10.52 8.91 -7.07
C MET A 1 9.71 9.13 -5.77
N ARG A 2 9.83 10.28 -5.11
CA ARG A 2 9.03 10.57 -3.89
C ARG A 2 7.68 11.26 -4.17
N LYS A 3 7.47 11.74 -5.40
CA LYS A 3 6.29 12.54 -5.75
C LYS A 3 4.94 11.82 -5.58
N TYR A 4 4.91 10.49 -5.60
CA TYR A 4 3.67 9.70 -5.44
C TYR A 4 3.49 9.10 -4.04
N ALA A 5 4.51 9.23 -3.19
CA ALA A 5 4.41 8.80 -1.80
C ALA A 5 3.48 9.73 -1.00
N GLU A 6 3.57 11.03 -1.30
CA GLU A 6 2.81 12.10 -0.63
C GLU A 6 1.93 12.90 -1.59
N GLY A 7 2.26 12.96 -2.89
CA GLY A 7 1.43 13.64 -3.89
C GLY A 7 0.19 12.84 -4.27
N GLU A 8 -0.89 13.54 -4.61
CA GLU A 8 -2.17 12.92 -4.96
C GLU A 8 -2.11 12.28 -6.35
N LEU A 9 -2.31 10.96 -6.42
CA LEU A 9 -2.55 10.25 -7.67
C LEU A 9 -3.97 10.55 -8.15
N PRO A 10 -4.16 10.72 -9.47
CA PRO A 10 -5.49 10.90 -10.03
C PRO A 10 -6.36 9.64 -9.77
N PRO A 11 -7.69 9.77 -9.83
CA PRO A 11 -8.61 8.67 -9.52
C PRO A 11 -8.32 7.39 -10.31
N ASP A 12 -7.93 7.49 -11.58
CA ASP A 12 -7.59 6.36 -12.46
C ASP A 12 -6.33 5.59 -12.04
N ARG A 13 -5.47 6.19 -11.20
CA ARG A 13 -4.24 5.56 -10.67
C ARG A 13 -4.28 5.33 -9.17
N SER A 14 -5.36 5.74 -8.51
CA SER A 14 -5.55 5.53 -7.08
C SER A 14 -5.86 4.06 -6.81
N PHE A 15 -5.45 3.57 -5.65
CA PHE A 15 -5.90 2.27 -5.18
C PHE A 15 -7.30 2.40 -4.59
N TYR A 16 -8.10 1.35 -4.70
CA TYR A 16 -9.41 1.29 -4.08
C TYR A 16 -9.53 0.00 -3.27
N PHE A 17 -9.62 0.13 -1.95
CA PHE A 17 -9.98 -0.99 -1.10
C PHE A 17 -11.47 -1.30 -1.28
N ARG A 18 -11.74 -2.50 -1.81
CA ARG A 18 -13.06 -3.01 -2.11
C ARG A 18 -13.17 -4.43 -1.58
N GLY A 19 -14.04 -4.62 -0.59
CA GLY A 19 -14.40 -5.96 -0.14
C GLY A 19 -15.11 -6.75 -1.24
N ALA A 20 -15.16 -8.07 -1.08
CA ALA A 20 -15.79 -8.98 -2.06
C ALA A 20 -17.26 -8.61 -2.37
N GLU A 21 -17.98 -8.07 -1.38
CA GLU A 21 -19.36 -7.61 -1.54
C GLU A 21 -19.51 -6.22 -2.19
N LYS A 22 -18.39 -5.55 -2.54
CA LYS A 22 -18.35 -4.18 -3.13
C LYS A 22 -19.02 -3.07 -2.31
N LYS A 23 -19.39 -3.34 -1.05
CA LYS A 23 -19.98 -2.34 -0.13
C LYS A 23 -18.97 -1.29 0.34
N LEU A 24 -17.68 -1.65 0.37
CA LEU A 24 -16.58 -0.77 0.72
C LEU A 24 -15.91 -0.23 -0.55
N ASN A 25 -15.62 1.07 -0.59
CA ASN A 25 -14.87 1.70 -1.69
C ASN A 25 -14.01 2.85 -1.15
N LEU A 26 -12.95 2.50 -0.42
CA LEU A 26 -12.03 3.49 0.14
C LEU A 26 -10.91 3.77 -0.87
N ARG A 27 -10.78 5.04 -1.29
CA ARG A 27 -9.75 5.48 -2.23
C ARG A 27 -8.45 5.79 -1.48
N ALA A 28 -7.38 5.08 -1.81
CA ALA A 28 -6.02 5.46 -1.44
C ALA A 28 -5.33 6.17 -2.61
N GLN A 29 -5.16 7.48 -2.46
CA GLN A 29 -4.59 8.33 -3.51
C GLN A 29 -3.07 8.47 -3.45
N ASN A 30 -2.43 7.91 -2.43
CA ASN A 30 -0.98 7.83 -2.29
C ASN A 30 -0.63 6.76 -1.24
N LEU A 31 0.66 6.48 -1.05
CA LEU A 31 1.13 5.47 -0.09
C LEU A 31 0.76 5.81 1.36
N LYS A 32 0.78 7.09 1.73
CA LYS A 32 0.37 7.54 3.08
C LYS A 32 -1.10 7.19 3.37
N ALA A 33 -2.00 7.55 2.45
CA ALA A 33 -3.41 7.21 2.55
C ALA A 33 -3.63 5.69 2.52
N PHE A 34 -2.84 4.96 1.72
CA PHE A 34 -2.90 3.50 1.69
C PHE A 34 -2.57 2.90 3.06
N GLY A 35 -1.48 3.34 3.70
CA GLY A 35 -1.08 2.87 5.02
C GLY A 35 -2.13 3.14 6.10
N GLN A 36 -2.73 4.33 6.10
CA GLN A 36 -3.80 4.71 7.03
C GLN A 36 -5.08 3.88 6.81
N LEU A 37 -5.49 3.71 5.55
CA LEU A 37 -6.68 2.92 5.23
C LEU A 37 -6.47 1.43 5.50
N ALA A 38 -5.25 0.92 5.30
CA ALA A 38 -4.91 -0.46 5.60
C ALA A 38 -5.18 -0.82 7.07
N GLU A 39 -5.03 0.11 8.02
CA GLU A 39 -5.36 -0.14 9.43
C GLU A 39 -6.84 -0.38 9.68
N GLY A 40 -7.70 0.37 9.00
CA GLY A 40 -9.15 0.32 9.21
C GLY A 40 -9.90 -0.73 8.39
N VAL A 41 -9.23 -1.38 7.44
CA VAL A 41 -9.83 -2.40 6.57
C VAL A 41 -9.89 -3.75 7.28
N ASP A 42 -10.98 -4.50 7.09
CA ASP A 42 -11.14 -5.85 7.63
C ASP A 42 -10.23 -6.87 6.94
N ASP A 43 -9.93 -7.99 7.61
CA ASP A 43 -9.03 -9.02 7.09
C ASP A 43 -9.49 -9.64 5.78
N ALA A 44 -10.82 -9.78 5.58
CA ALA A 44 -11.35 -10.39 4.36
C ALA A 44 -11.13 -9.46 3.15
N THR A 45 -11.36 -8.16 3.31
CA THR A 45 -11.04 -7.15 2.28
C THR A 45 -9.53 -7.08 2.02
N TRP A 46 -8.71 -7.14 3.07
CA TRP A 46 -7.25 -7.15 2.91
C TRP A 46 -6.77 -8.37 2.11
N LEU A 47 -7.16 -9.58 2.54
CA LEU A 47 -6.81 -10.82 1.86
C LEU A 47 -7.34 -10.87 0.42
N HIS A 48 -8.53 -10.32 0.17
CA HIS A 48 -9.09 -10.27 -1.18
C HIS A 48 -8.13 -9.63 -2.17
N HIS A 49 -7.56 -8.47 -1.81
CA HIS A 49 -6.60 -7.77 -2.64
C HIS A 49 -5.20 -8.40 -2.62
N LEU A 50 -4.75 -8.88 -1.46
CA LEU A 50 -3.45 -9.54 -1.33
C LEU A 50 -3.36 -10.76 -2.26
N ARG A 51 -4.35 -11.66 -2.20
CA ARG A 51 -4.38 -12.89 -3.00
C ARG A 51 -4.51 -12.63 -4.51
N ARG A 52 -5.10 -11.50 -4.89
CA ARG A 52 -5.21 -11.05 -6.30
C ARG A 52 -3.94 -10.38 -6.82
N GLY A 53 -2.99 -10.08 -5.93
CA GLY A 53 -1.80 -9.28 -6.24
C GLY A 53 -2.10 -7.84 -6.64
N ASP A 54 -3.20 -7.30 -6.11
CA ASP A 54 -3.60 -5.93 -6.41
C ASP A 54 -2.59 -4.92 -5.81
N TYR A 55 -2.01 -5.24 -4.65
CA TYR A 55 -1.02 -4.38 -3.98
C TYR A 55 0.30 -4.27 -4.76
N SER A 56 0.92 -5.40 -5.08
CA SER A 56 2.16 -5.45 -5.84
C SER A 56 2.02 -4.79 -7.21
N ARG A 57 0.90 -5.05 -7.91
CA ARG A 57 0.57 -4.38 -9.18
C ARG A 57 0.46 -2.87 -9.00
N TRP A 58 -0.27 -2.40 -7.99
CA TRP A 58 -0.43 -0.97 -7.77
C TRP A 58 0.88 -0.27 -7.39
N PHE A 59 1.73 -0.91 -6.58
CA PHE A 59 3.06 -0.38 -6.27
C PHE A 59 3.92 -0.25 -7.53
N ARG A 60 3.88 -1.24 -8.42
CA ARG A 60 4.61 -1.21 -9.69
C ARG A 60 4.06 -0.18 -10.68
N ASP A 61 2.75 -0.13 -10.85
CA ASP A 61 2.12 0.62 -11.93
C ASP A 61 1.66 2.03 -11.53
N GLY A 62 1.11 2.17 -10.33
CA GLY A 62 0.61 3.42 -9.77
C GLY A 62 1.73 4.23 -9.11
N ILE A 63 2.44 3.60 -8.17
CA ILE A 63 3.52 4.26 -7.42
C ILE A 63 4.82 4.33 -8.23
N LYS A 64 5.02 3.41 -9.17
CA LYS A 64 6.28 3.23 -9.92
C LYS A 64 7.46 2.86 -9.01
N ASP A 65 7.20 2.05 -7.99
CA ASP A 65 8.21 1.50 -7.09
C ASP A 65 8.31 -0.02 -7.27
N GLU A 66 9.31 -0.45 -8.04
CA GLU A 66 9.54 -1.87 -8.31
C GLU A 66 10.07 -2.65 -7.10
N GLU A 67 10.81 -1.99 -6.20
CA GLU A 67 11.30 -2.65 -4.99
C GLU A 67 10.17 -2.94 -4.02
N LEU A 68 9.30 -1.95 -3.79
CA LEU A 68 8.12 -2.12 -2.96
C LEU A 68 7.16 -3.15 -3.57
N ALA A 69 7.00 -3.15 -4.90
CA ALA A 69 6.23 -4.17 -5.60
C ALA A 69 6.77 -5.58 -5.34
N ARG A 70 8.08 -5.80 -5.52
CA ARG A 70 8.72 -7.11 -5.27
C ARG A 70 8.58 -7.58 -3.82
N GLU A 71 8.72 -6.68 -2.86
CA GLU A 71 8.53 -7.01 -1.45
C GLU A 71 7.08 -7.41 -1.14
N ALA A 72 6.11 -6.70 -1.71
CA ALA A 72 4.70 -7.06 -1.61
C ALA A 72 4.38 -8.40 -2.31
N GLU A 73 5.01 -8.71 -3.44
CA GLU A 73 4.87 -10.01 -4.11
C GLU A 73 5.40 -11.16 -3.22
N SER A 74 6.53 -10.96 -2.55
CA SER A 74 7.07 -11.94 -1.60
C SER A 74 6.10 -12.22 -0.44
N ILE A 75 5.52 -11.15 0.14
CA ILE A 75 4.52 -11.26 1.21
C ILE A 75 3.23 -11.94 0.70
N GLN A 76 2.82 -11.64 -0.52
CA GLN A 76 1.67 -12.27 -1.16
C GLN A 76 1.87 -13.78 -1.37
N GLN A 77 3.09 -14.20 -1.74
CA GLN A 77 3.42 -15.62 -1.98
C GLN A 77 3.56 -16.42 -0.69
N ASP A 78 3.86 -15.76 0.42
CA ASP A 78 3.95 -16.39 1.74
C ASP A 78 2.55 -16.62 2.32
N GLU A 79 1.93 -17.74 1.94
CA GLU A 79 0.58 -18.11 2.39
C GLU A 79 0.51 -18.46 3.88
N SER A 80 1.66 -18.59 4.55
CA SER A 80 1.73 -18.86 5.99
C SER A 80 1.42 -17.62 6.84
N LEU A 81 1.49 -16.43 6.24
CA LEU A 81 1.23 -15.17 6.93
C LEU A 81 -0.26 -14.96 7.19
N SER A 82 -0.57 -14.53 8.41
CA SER A 82 -1.88 -14.01 8.72
C SER A 82 -2.17 -12.70 7.97
N PRO A 83 -3.45 -12.32 7.81
CA PRO A 83 -3.84 -11.01 7.28
C PRO A 83 -3.17 -9.85 8.01
N GLN A 84 -3.05 -9.97 9.34
CA GLN A 84 -2.41 -8.99 10.20
C GLN A 84 -0.92 -8.89 9.91
N GLU A 85 -0.19 -10.01 9.90
CA GLU A 85 1.26 -10.02 9.66
C GLU A 85 1.60 -9.53 8.25
N SER A 86 0.85 -9.97 7.23
CA SER A 86 1.06 -9.49 5.86
C SER A 86 0.82 -7.98 5.75
N ARG A 87 -0.18 -7.45 6.45
CA ARG A 87 -0.45 -6.01 6.53
C ARG A 87 0.65 -5.24 7.23
N GLU A 88 1.11 -5.71 8.37
CA GLU A 88 2.21 -5.09 9.11
C GLU A 88 3.49 -5.07 8.28
N ARG A 89 3.81 -6.16 7.58
CA ARG A 89 4.99 -6.22 6.70
C ARG A 89 4.89 -5.25 5.53
N ILE A 90 3.74 -5.18 4.84
CA ILE A 90 3.56 -4.21 3.74
C ILE A 90 3.66 -2.77 4.26
N ARG A 91 3.05 -2.47 5.41
CA ARG A 91 3.15 -1.15 6.03
C ARG A 91 4.59 -0.82 6.41
N ALA A 92 5.30 -1.73 7.07
CA ALA A 92 6.70 -1.55 7.41
C ALA A 92 7.58 -1.30 6.16
N ALA A 93 7.29 -1.99 5.05
CA ALA A 93 7.99 -1.79 3.78
C ALA A 93 7.73 -0.40 3.18
N ILE A 94 6.50 0.12 3.31
CA ILE A 94 6.13 1.49 2.93
C ILE A 94 6.82 2.49 3.86
N ASP A 95 6.74 2.28 5.17
CA ASP A 95 7.27 3.18 6.18
C ASP A 95 8.79 3.35 6.05
N LYS A 96 9.50 2.23 5.93
CA LYS A 96 10.96 2.18 5.69
C LYS A 96 11.40 3.03 4.50
N ARG A 97 10.56 3.14 3.46
CA ARG A 97 10.89 3.86 2.22
C ARG A 97 10.38 5.30 2.20
N TYR A 98 9.27 5.59 2.90
CA TYR A 98 8.48 6.80 2.67
C TYR A 98 8.03 7.56 3.92
N THR A 99 8.25 7.04 5.13
CA THR A 99 7.97 7.79 6.38
C THR A 99 9.21 8.11 7.22
N LEU A 100 10.42 7.76 6.75
CA LEU A 100 11.62 8.48 7.21
C LEU A 100 11.44 9.96 6.88
N PRO A 101 11.57 10.88 7.86
CA PRO A 101 11.15 12.26 7.68
C PRO A 101 11.85 12.88 6.48
N ALA A 102 11.08 13.57 5.64
CA ALA A 102 11.59 14.74 4.94
C ALA A 102 12.01 15.76 6.02
N GLY A 103 13.20 15.53 6.57
CA GLY A 103 13.74 16.24 7.73
C GLY A 103 15.25 16.03 7.79
N GLY A 104 15.93 16.25 6.66
CA GLY A 104 17.25 16.86 6.73
C GLY A 104 17.05 18.35 7.06
N PRO A 105 17.85 18.96 7.94
CA PRO A 105 17.58 20.30 8.45
C PRO A 105 17.74 21.35 7.34
N ASP A 106 16.63 21.87 6.82
CA ASP A 106 16.61 23.22 6.25
C ASP A 106 16.67 24.20 7.43
N ALA A 107 17.89 24.38 7.93
CA ALA A 107 18.27 25.55 8.71
C ALA A 107 18.48 26.71 7.72
N HIS A 108 17.56 27.66 7.68
CA HIS A 108 17.78 29.00 7.14
C HIS A 108 17.11 30.04 8.04
#